data_AF-A0A941WRF3-F1
#
_entry.id   AF-A0A941WRF3-F1
#
_cell.length_a   1.000
_cell.length_b   1.000
_cell.length_c   1.000
_cell.angle_alpha   90.00
_cell.angle_beta   90.00
_cell.angle_gamma   90.00
#
_symmetry.space_group_name_H-M   'P 1'
#
loop_
_entity.id
_entity.type
_entity.pdbx_description
1 polymer ?
#
loop_
_entity_poly.entity_id
_entity_poly.type
_entity_poly.pdbx_seq_one_letter_code
_entity_poly.pdbx_strand_id
1 'polypeptide(L)' 'MKHGKKYVDSAKLIDHLNAYDPAEACELACKTSKAKFDETIEISVRLGVD' A
#
# COMPACT_ATOMS: atom_id res chain seq x y z
N MET A 1 -11.26 -11.56 7.46
CA MET A 1 -12.08 -11.27 6.25
C MET A 1 -11.39 -11.88 5.05
N LYS A 2 -12.09 -12.60 4.16
CA LYS A 2 -11.44 -13.19 2.97
C LYS A 2 -11.29 -12.10 1.92
N HIS A 3 -10.07 -11.60 1.75
CA HIS A 3 -9.76 -10.67 0.66
C HIS A 3 -9.62 -11.43 -0.66
N GLY A 4 -9.95 -10.77 -1.78
CA GLY A 4 -9.84 -11.35 -3.12
C GLY A 4 -8.38 -11.63 -3.52
N LYS A 5 -8.17 -12.51 -4.50
CA LYS A 5 -6.83 -12.93 -4.97
C LYS A 5 -5.90 -11.74 -5.28
N LYS A 6 -6.42 -10.70 -5.96
CA LYS A 6 -5.67 -9.48 -6.29
C LYS A 6 -5.12 -8.74 -5.07
N TYR A 7 -5.87 -8.71 -3.97
CA TYR A 7 -5.45 -8.09 -2.73
C TYR A 7 -4.35 -8.92 -2.06
N VAL A 8 -4.55 -10.25 -1.99
CA VAL A 8 -3.58 -11.16 -1.37
C VAL A 8 -2.23 -11.11 -2.09
N ASP A 9 -2.22 -11.02 -3.42
CA ASP A 9 -0.98 -10.92 -4.19
C ASP A 9 -0.31 -9.54 -4.04
N SER A 10 -1.09 -8.47 -3.93
CA SER A 10 -0.55 -7.12 -3.70
C SER A 10 0.00 -6.96 -2.28
N ALA A 11 -0.66 -7.56 -1.28
CA ALA A 11 -0.21 -7.54 0.11
C ALA A 11 1.13 -8.26 0.33
N LYS A 12 1.43 -9.31 -0.45
CA LYS A 12 2.73 -10.00 -0.39
C LYS A 12 3.90 -9.15 -0.88
N LEU A 13 3.64 -8.13 -1.71
CA LEU A 13 4.68 -7.23 -2.21
C LEU A 13 5.06 -6.16 -1.17
N ILE A 14 4.24 -5.98 -0.15
CA ILE A 14 4.44 -5.00 0.92
C ILE A 14 5.03 -5.71 2.13
N ASP A 15 6.22 -5.29 2.55
CA ASP A 15 6.82 -5.71 3.82
C ASP A 15 6.41 -4.74 4.92
N HIS A 16 5.62 -5.22 5.87
CA HIS A 16 5.14 -4.42 7.00
C HIS A 16 6.22 -4.12 8.04
N LEU A 17 7.36 -4.81 8.00
CA LEU A 17 8.48 -4.61 8.93
C LEU A 17 9.52 -3.64 8.36
N ASN A 18 9.49 -3.38 7.06
CA ASN A 18 10.47 -2.51 6.41
C ASN A 18 9.97 -1.07 6.32
N ALA A 19 10.83 -0.13 6.70
CA ALA A 19 10.58 1.28 6.47
C ALA A 19 11.09 1.64 5.07
N TYR A 20 10.18 1.77 4.11
CA TYR A 20 10.50 2.18 2.75
C TYR A 20 10.84 3.66 2.67
N ASP A 21 11.78 4.02 1.79
CA ASP A 21 11.99 5.41 1.39
C ASP A 21 10.72 5.96 0.70
N PRO A 22 10.37 7.26 0.84
CA PRO A 22 9.20 7.84 0.20
C PRO A 22 9.08 7.55 -1.30
N ALA A 23 10.20 7.52 -2.04
CA ALA A 23 10.19 7.22 -3.47
C ALA A 23 9.81 5.76 -3.74
N GLU A 24 10.42 4.83 -3.00
CA GLU A 24 10.12 3.39 -3.11
C GLU A 24 8.68 3.09 -2.68
N ALA A 25 8.20 3.72 -1.61
CA ALA A 25 6.84 3.57 -1.12
C ALA A 25 5.79 4.00 -2.18
N CYS A 26 6.03 5.13 -2.87
CA CYS A 26 5.16 5.58 -3.95
C CYS A 26 5.14 4.61 -5.13
N GLU A 27 6.30 4.10 -5.55
CA GLU A 27 6.36 3.08 -6.60
C GLU A 27 5.62 1.80 -6.23
N LEU A 28 5.80 1.36 -4.98
CA LEU A 28 5.14 0.17 -4.46
C LEU A 28 3.63 0.35 -4.45
N ALA A 29 3.13 1.51 -3.97
CA ALA A 29 1.72 1.87 -4.00
C ALA A 29 1.15 1.80 -5.43
N CYS A 30 1.82 2.40 -6.41
CA CYS A 30 1.44 2.32 -7.82
C CYS A 30 1.44 0.88 -8.36
N LYS A 31 2.42 0.04 -7.99
CA LYS A 31 2.50 -1.38 -8.40
C LYS A 31 1.38 -2.24 -7.79
N THR A 32 0.92 -1.87 -6.59
CA THR A 32 -0.20 -2.52 -5.90
C THR A 32 -1.57 -2.09 -6.44
N SER A 33 -1.63 -1.02 -7.25
CA SER A 33 -2.84 -0.62 -7.96
C SER A 33 -3.14 -1.61 -9.09
N LYS A 34 -4.09 -2.53 -8.83
CA LYS A 34 -4.45 -3.62 -9.76
C LYS A 34 -5.83 -3.45 -10.39
N ALA A 35 -6.57 -2.40 -10.06
CA ALA A 35 -7.79 -2.07 -10.79
C ALA A 35 -7.48 -1.33 -12.10
N LYS A 36 -8.50 -1.25 -12.97
CA LYS A 36 -8.40 -0.66 -14.30
C LYS A 36 -8.88 0.81 -14.30
N PHE A 37 -8.83 1.48 -13.16
CA PHE A 37 -9.27 2.86 -12.98
C PHE A 37 -8.23 3.60 -12.13
N ASP A 38 -8.29 4.93 -12.13
CA ASP A 38 -7.45 5.76 -11.26
C ASP A 38 -7.88 5.57 -9.80
N GLU A 39 -7.15 4.71 -9.10
CA GLU A 39 -7.37 4.45 -7.68
C GLU A 39 -6.87 5.63 -6.83
N THR A 40 -7.53 5.87 -5.69
CA THR A 40 -7.13 6.92 -4.73
C THR A 40 -6.09 6.37 -3.76
N ILE A 41 -5.00 7.12 -3.54
CA ILE A 41 -3.99 6.78 -2.54
C ILE A 41 -4.42 7.34 -1.19
N GLU A 42 -4.47 6.48 -0.18
CA GLU A 42 -4.76 6.84 1.21
C GLU A 42 -3.46 6.83 2.04
N ILE A 43 -3.29 7.85 2.88
CA ILE A 43 -2.13 7.96 3.78
C ILE A 43 -2.63 7.98 5.22
N SER A 44 -2.24 6.97 6.00
CA SER A 44 -2.52 6.89 7.43
C SER A 44 -1.34 7.42 8.23
N VAL A 45 -1.48 8.60 8.85
CA VAL A 45 -0.45 9.19 9.71
C VAL A 45 -0.93 9.18 11.16
N ARG A 46 -0.18 8.52 12.06
CA ARG A 46 -0.41 8.61 13.49
C ARG A 46 0.33 9.83 14.04
N LEU A 47 -0.39 10.94 14.20
CA LEU A 47 0.14 12.13 14.84
C LEU A 47 0.10 11.93 16.36
N GLY A 48 1.25 11.68 16.98
CA GLY A 48 1.41 11.47 18.43
C GLY A 48 1.37 12.78 19.23
N VAL A 49 0.36 13.60 18.97
CA VAL A 49 0.15 14.87 19.67
C VAL A 49 -0.54 14.60 21.00
N ASP A 50 0.04 15.14 22.08
CA ASP A 50 -0.63 15.40 23.36
C ASP A 50 -1.39 16.74 23.28
#